data_AF-Q5GZX9-F1
#
_entry.id   AF-Q5GZX9-F1
#
_cell.length_a   1.000
_cell.length_b   1.000
_cell.length_c   1.000
_cell.angle_alpha   90.00
_cell.angle_beta   90.00
_cell.angle_gamma   90.00
#
_symmetry.space_group_name_H-M   'P 1'
#
loop_
_entity.id
_entity.type
_entity.pdbx_description
1 polymer ?
#
loop_
_entity_poly.entity_id
_entity_poly.type
_entity_poly.pdbx_seq_one_letter_code
_entity_poly.pdbx_strand_id
1 'polypeptide(L)'
;MLPAGALAVCEASAICMCAVLCPLLPFILKACNKCIEYDKTARRLVGISTAFKHRCKNSHPHRFFLSAYCLRSFSAIYVTSIVRLRLVQPSHQPGSRIDAALRRRRWFPQFPQFPEPPAMIPHLIHLTAPTKQLLWEEGRICDRLQRLLPGWTCYVWDDADNSELMRRAFPEFAERYERIRFGVMKADIARCAYMHAHGGFYFDTDYKLLRPLDAQVLSQHCVLPVEEGAPGHEDFKIGNAVFGSEPGHPFWRAFIEHIFTAHAPEALQDHREIPMISGPRGLTRFYNAHGSQFADILFPPRDAFHPDRTWFGLGHRGGKIAVGSHLCWASWRGKSPRRKLTNYLRRKLNAVPI
;
A
#
# COMPACT_ATOMS: atom_id res chain seq x y z
N MET A 1 -32.46 -8.23 38.03
CA MET A 1 -31.81 -8.95 36.92
C MET A 1 -32.46 -8.49 35.62
N LEU A 2 -31.74 -7.73 34.79
CA LEU A 2 -32.14 -7.31 33.44
C LEU A 2 -31.33 -8.14 32.42
N PRO A 3 -31.89 -8.54 31.26
CA PRO A 3 -31.30 -9.58 30.44
C PRO A 3 -30.17 -9.05 29.54
N ALA A 4 -29.16 -9.89 29.33
CA ALA A 4 -27.91 -9.63 28.61
C ALA A 4 -28.06 -9.31 27.10
N GLY A 5 -29.28 -9.24 26.56
CA GLY A 5 -29.54 -8.96 25.14
C GLY A 5 -29.53 -7.47 24.75
N ALA A 6 -29.64 -6.54 25.71
CA ALA A 6 -29.72 -5.11 25.42
C ALA A 6 -28.35 -4.43 25.20
N LEU A 7 -27.25 -5.00 25.71
CA LEU A 7 -25.90 -4.43 25.53
C LEU A 7 -25.36 -4.62 24.10
N ALA A 8 -25.68 -5.74 23.44
CA ALA A 8 -25.17 -6.06 22.11
C ALA A 8 -25.73 -5.15 20.99
N VAL A 9 -26.97 -4.67 21.14
CA VAL A 9 -27.62 -3.79 20.14
C VAL A 9 -27.11 -2.34 20.23
N CYS A 10 -26.68 -1.90 21.43
CA CYS A 10 -26.07 -0.60 21.64
C CYS A 10 -24.63 -0.51 21.10
N GLU A 11 -23.84 -1.59 21.19
CA GLU A 11 -22.47 -1.62 20.65
C GLU A 11 -22.46 -1.60 19.11
N ALA A 12 -23.37 -2.33 18.46
CA ALA A 12 -23.48 -2.32 17.00
C ALA A 12 -23.90 -0.93 16.45
N SER A 13 -24.76 -0.22 17.17
CA SER A 13 -25.22 1.12 16.80
C SER A 13 -24.13 2.19 16.97
N ALA A 14 -23.27 2.04 17.99
CA ALA A 14 -22.13 2.94 18.24
C ALA A 14 -20.99 2.75 17.24
N ILE A 15 -20.74 1.51 16.81
CA ILE A 15 -19.74 1.18 15.77
C ILE A 15 -20.20 1.72 14.40
N CYS A 16 -21.51 1.62 14.09
CA CYS A 16 -22.08 2.15 12.86
C CYS A 16 -22.05 3.70 12.81
N MET A 17 -22.31 4.38 13.94
CA MET A 17 -22.15 5.83 14.03
C MET A 17 -20.68 6.29 13.91
N CYS A 18 -19.72 5.53 14.47
CA CYS A 18 -18.29 5.83 14.33
C CYS A 18 -17.81 5.70 12.88
N ALA A 19 -18.30 4.71 12.13
CA ALA A 19 -17.96 4.53 10.72
C ALA A 19 -18.47 5.67 9.82
N VAL A 20 -19.60 6.29 10.16
CA VAL A 20 -20.17 7.43 9.43
C VAL A 20 -19.50 8.77 9.80
N LEU A 21 -19.09 8.95 11.06
CA LEU A 21 -18.52 10.20 11.56
C LEU A 21 -16.99 10.32 11.37
N CYS A 22 -16.27 9.21 11.22
CA CYS A 22 -14.81 9.19 11.02
C CYS A 22 -14.32 10.06 9.83
N PRO A 23 -14.94 10.04 8.63
CA PRO A 23 -14.52 10.90 7.52
C PRO A 23 -14.90 12.39 7.69
N LEU A 24 -15.80 12.72 8.62
CA LEU A 24 -16.23 14.09 8.92
C LEU A 24 -15.48 14.72 10.11
N LEU A 25 -14.77 13.90 10.89
CA LEU A 25 -14.02 14.28 12.08
C LEU A 25 -13.02 15.44 11.83
N PRO A 26 -12.27 15.50 10.71
CA PRO A 26 -11.38 16.62 10.43
C PRO A 26 -12.12 17.95 10.22
N PHE A 27 -13.33 17.91 9.63
CA PHE A 27 -14.16 19.10 9.40
C PHE A 27 -14.81 19.59 10.70
N ILE A 28 -15.27 18.66 11.54
CA ILE A 28 -15.84 18.95 12.86
C ILE A 28 -14.77 19.53 13.79
N LEU A 29 -13.57 18.95 13.82
CA LEU A 29 -12.45 19.46 14.62
C LEU A 29 -12.00 20.86 14.15
N LYS A 30 -11.99 21.13 12.85
CA LYS A 30 -11.66 22.46 12.29
C LYS A 30 -12.72 23.52 12.63
N ALA A 31 -13.98 23.11 12.79
CA ALA A 31 -15.07 23.98 13.25
C ALA A 31 -15.02 24.22 14.77
N CYS A 32 -14.68 23.19 15.56
CA CYS A 32 -14.57 23.28 17.03
C CYS A 32 -13.35 24.10 17.49
N ASN A 33 -12.22 24.03 16.79
CA ASN A 33 -10.99 24.74 17.18
C ASN A 33 -11.09 26.27 17.05
N LYS A 34 -12.18 26.79 16.46
CA LYS A 34 -12.49 28.23 16.39
C LYS A 34 -13.40 28.73 17.51
N CYS A 35 -13.89 27.85 18.39
CA CYS A 35 -14.98 28.17 19.31
C CYS A 35 -14.66 27.96 20.80
N ILE A 36 -13.43 27.60 21.15
CA ILE A 36 -13.06 27.23 22.52
C ILE A 36 -11.98 28.16 23.05
N GLU A 37 -12.27 28.89 24.14
CA GLU A 37 -11.28 29.64 24.90
C GLU A 37 -10.76 28.80 26.08
N TYR A 38 -9.44 28.62 26.09
CA TYR A 38 -8.73 27.81 27.08
C TYR A 38 -7.78 28.69 27.89
N ASP A 39 -8.01 28.80 29.20
CA ASP A 39 -7.10 29.49 30.11
C ASP A 39 -5.97 28.54 30.51
N LYS A 40 -4.76 28.88 30.05
CA LYS A 40 -3.54 28.08 30.28
C LYS A 40 -3.04 28.16 31.71
N THR A 41 -3.41 29.18 32.47
CA THR A 41 -2.94 29.44 33.84
C THR A 41 -3.73 28.60 34.85
N ALA A 42 -5.06 28.59 34.70
CA ALA A 42 -5.96 27.79 35.55
C ALA A 42 -6.16 26.33 35.06
N ARG A 43 -5.61 25.98 33.89
CA ARG A 43 -5.77 24.67 33.21
C ARG A 43 -7.23 24.20 33.15
N ARG A 44 -8.15 25.10 32.81
CA ARG A 44 -9.59 24.79 32.68
C ARG A 44 -10.21 25.50 31.49
N LEU A 45 -11.26 24.90 30.94
CA LEU A 45 -12.11 25.50 29.92
C LEU A 45 -12.93 26.63 30.53
N VAL A 46 -12.83 27.85 29.98
CA VAL A 46 -13.47 29.04 30.56
C VAL A 46 -14.76 29.43 29.83
N GLY A 47 -14.93 29.05 28.55
CA GLY A 47 -16.20 29.24 27.84
C GLY A 47 -16.13 29.06 26.33
N ILE A 48 -17.30 29.19 25.68
CA ILE A 48 -17.47 29.26 24.22
C ILE A 48 -17.59 30.74 23.84
N SER A 49 -16.80 31.20 22.87
CA SER A 49 -16.72 32.62 22.45
C SER A 49 -18.09 33.26 22.15
N THR A 50 -18.31 34.48 22.63
CA THR A 50 -19.51 35.31 22.44
C THR A 50 -19.80 35.67 20.98
N ALA A 51 -18.84 35.48 20.06
CA ALA A 51 -19.02 35.69 18.62
C ALA A 51 -20.05 34.73 17.97
N PHE A 52 -20.45 33.66 18.68
CA PHE A 52 -21.47 32.71 18.19
C PHE A 52 -22.92 33.12 18.54
N LYS A 53 -23.13 33.99 19.54
CA LYS A 53 -24.50 34.40 19.95
C LYS A 53 -25.25 35.20 18.88
N HIS A 54 -24.53 35.91 18.00
CA HIS A 54 -25.18 36.75 16.98
C HIS A 54 -25.51 36.03 15.66
N ARG A 55 -24.90 34.86 15.39
CA ARG A 55 -25.14 34.10 14.15
C ARG A 55 -26.26 33.06 14.24
N CYS A 56 -26.81 32.84 15.43
CA CYS A 56 -27.79 31.78 15.73
C CYS A 56 -29.23 32.26 15.95
N LYS A 57 -29.63 33.43 15.42
CA LYS A 57 -31.04 33.87 15.49
C LYS A 57 -31.95 33.29 14.39
N ASN A 58 -31.41 32.65 13.34
CA ASN A 58 -32.18 32.32 12.12
C ASN A 58 -32.19 30.84 11.67
N SER A 59 -32.10 29.86 12.56
CA SER A 59 -32.24 28.46 12.10
C SER A 59 -32.85 27.50 13.15
N HIS A 60 -33.85 26.76 12.67
CA HIS A 60 -34.85 25.94 13.35
C HIS A 60 -34.46 25.15 14.63
N PRO A 61 -35.38 25.03 15.61
CA PRO A 61 -35.11 24.51 16.96
C PRO A 61 -34.90 22.98 17.08
N HIS A 62 -35.15 22.19 16.04
CA HIS A 62 -35.07 20.72 16.15
C HIS A 62 -33.67 20.10 15.98
N ARG A 63 -32.65 20.87 15.58
CA ARG A 63 -31.26 20.36 15.44
C ARG A 63 -30.40 20.50 16.69
N PHE A 64 -30.88 21.18 17.74
CA PHE A 64 -30.08 21.44 18.95
C PHE A 64 -30.12 20.33 20.01
N PHE A 65 -31.20 19.53 20.07
CA PHE A 65 -31.35 18.50 21.09
C PHE A 65 -30.35 17.33 20.97
N LEU A 66 -29.91 16.99 19.75
CA LEU A 66 -28.86 15.97 19.57
C LEU A 66 -27.44 16.49 19.87
N SER A 67 -27.18 17.80 19.72
CA SER A 67 -25.82 18.34 19.92
C SER A 67 -25.45 18.50 21.41
N ALA A 68 -26.41 18.88 22.25
CA ALA A 68 -26.17 19.07 23.69
C ALA A 68 -26.04 17.75 24.46
N TYR A 69 -26.73 16.68 24.01
CA TYR A 69 -26.63 15.36 24.61
C TYR A 69 -25.30 14.67 24.26
N CYS A 70 -24.83 14.78 23.01
CA CYS A 70 -23.53 14.24 22.59
C CYS A 70 -22.35 14.92 23.32
N LEU A 71 -22.41 16.22 23.59
CA LEU A 71 -21.35 16.94 24.32
C LEU A 71 -21.28 16.58 25.81
N ARG A 72 -22.42 16.29 26.46
CA ARG A 72 -22.42 15.84 27.87
C ARG A 72 -21.85 14.43 28.02
N SER A 73 -22.19 13.51 27.11
CA SER A 73 -21.67 12.12 27.14
C SER A 73 -20.18 12.02 26.83
N PHE A 74 -19.64 12.89 25.95
CA PHE A 74 -18.20 12.91 25.66
C PHE A 74 -17.36 13.44 26.83
N SER A 75 -17.86 14.40 27.62
CA SER A 75 -17.11 14.91 28.80
C SER A 75 -17.01 13.88 29.93
N ALA A 76 -18.06 13.07 30.14
CA ALA A 76 -18.10 12.08 31.22
C ALA A 76 -17.17 10.88 30.95
N ILE A 77 -17.06 10.45 29.68
CA ILE A 77 -16.16 9.35 29.27
C ILE A 77 -14.70 9.82 29.28
N TYR A 78 -14.42 11.05 28.84
CA TYR A 78 -13.03 11.55 28.77
C TYR A 78 -12.42 11.84 30.16
N VAL A 79 -13.22 12.28 31.13
CA VAL A 79 -12.73 12.60 32.49
C VAL A 79 -12.56 11.35 33.36
N THR A 80 -13.38 10.32 33.20
CA THR A 80 -13.22 9.06 33.95
C THR A 80 -12.05 8.21 33.45
N SER A 81 -11.72 8.26 32.16
CA SER A 81 -10.54 7.56 31.61
C SER A 81 -9.21 8.19 32.03
N ILE A 82 -9.14 9.52 32.21
CA ILE A 82 -7.90 10.22 32.60
C ILE A 82 -7.61 10.08 34.11
N VAL A 83 -8.64 9.95 34.95
CA VAL A 83 -8.45 9.78 36.42
C VAL A 83 -8.08 8.34 36.79
N ARG A 84 -8.48 7.33 35.99
CA ARG A 84 -8.03 5.94 36.19
C ARG A 84 -6.61 5.63 35.66
N LEU A 85 -6.04 6.51 34.83
CA LEU A 85 -4.69 6.34 34.28
C LEU A 85 -3.58 7.04 35.09
N ARG A 86 -3.87 7.54 36.31
CA ARG A 86 -2.88 8.28 37.13
C ARG A 86 -2.61 7.75 38.54
N LEU A 87 -3.09 6.55 38.91
CA LEU A 87 -2.82 5.98 40.25
C LEU A 87 -2.36 4.51 40.25
N VAL A 88 -1.60 4.11 39.23
CA VAL A 88 -0.81 2.86 39.32
C VAL A 88 0.62 3.20 38.91
N GLN A 89 1.48 3.46 39.90
CA GLN A 89 2.92 3.40 39.69
C GLN A 89 3.38 1.95 39.86
N PRO A 90 4.06 1.35 38.88
CA PRO A 90 4.85 0.15 39.14
C PRO A 90 6.21 0.58 39.66
N SER A 91 6.53 0.15 40.88
CA SER A 91 7.88 0.12 41.42
C SER A 91 8.80 -0.62 40.44
N HIS A 92 9.89 0.03 40.04
CA HIS A 92 10.95 -0.56 39.25
C HIS A 92 11.78 -1.50 40.14
N GLN A 93 11.72 -2.80 39.88
CA GLN A 93 12.78 -3.74 40.23
C GLN A 93 13.31 -4.39 38.94
N PRO A 94 14.63 -4.43 38.71
CA PRO A 94 15.19 -4.98 37.48
C PRO A 94 15.21 -6.51 37.57
N GLY A 95 14.60 -7.17 36.58
CA GLY A 95 14.65 -8.63 36.43
C GLY A 95 13.33 -9.32 36.77
N SER A 96 12.32 -9.19 35.91
CA SER A 96 11.18 -10.10 35.97
C SER A 96 10.63 -10.40 34.57
N ARG A 97 10.04 -11.59 34.44
CA ARG A 97 9.75 -12.40 33.25
C ARG A 97 8.93 -11.77 32.11
N ILE A 98 8.63 -10.47 32.15
CA ILE A 98 7.82 -9.75 31.16
C ILE A 98 8.65 -9.33 29.94
N ASP A 99 9.94 -9.01 30.12
CA ASP A 99 10.87 -8.69 29.02
C ASP A 99 11.23 -9.90 28.14
N ALA A 100 10.97 -11.12 28.63
CA ALA A 100 11.10 -12.35 27.86
C ALA A 100 9.85 -12.66 27.02
N ALA A 101 8.67 -12.15 27.42
CA ALA A 101 7.41 -12.37 26.72
C ALA A 101 7.22 -11.42 25.53
N LEU A 102 7.74 -10.18 25.61
CA LEU A 102 7.68 -9.21 24.50
C LEU A 102 8.74 -9.46 23.41
N ARG A 103 9.81 -10.22 23.71
CA ARG A 103 10.76 -10.71 22.69
C ARG A 103 10.23 -11.88 21.85
N ARG A 104 9.11 -12.49 22.23
CA ARG A 104 8.51 -13.67 21.57
C ARG A 104 7.31 -13.36 20.67
N ARG A 105 7.18 -12.12 20.17
CA ARG A 105 6.21 -11.74 19.12
C ARG A 105 6.83 -11.02 17.92
N ARG A 106 8.07 -11.33 17.58
CA ARG A 106 8.63 -11.12 16.24
C ARG A 106 8.48 -12.44 15.49
N TRP A 107 7.28 -12.67 14.96
CA TRP A 107 7.07 -13.78 14.02
C TRP A 107 7.70 -13.35 12.70
N PHE A 108 8.98 -13.67 12.55
CA PHE A 108 9.59 -13.84 11.23
C PHE A 108 9.40 -15.31 10.88
N PRO A 109 8.83 -15.68 9.72
CA PRO A 109 8.92 -17.06 9.29
C PRO A 109 10.40 -17.41 9.20
N GLN A 110 10.80 -18.49 9.87
CA GLN A 110 12.11 -19.09 9.67
C GLN A 110 12.22 -19.45 8.19
N PHE A 111 13.28 -18.98 7.54
CA PHE A 111 13.60 -19.28 6.15
C PHE A 111 13.64 -20.80 5.97
N PRO A 112 12.83 -21.37 5.08
CA PRO A 112 12.90 -22.80 4.85
C PRO A 112 14.14 -23.12 4.02
N GLN A 113 14.92 -24.08 4.51
CA GLN A 113 15.86 -24.84 3.69
C GLN A 113 15.05 -25.93 2.96
N PHE A 114 15.07 -25.96 1.63
CA PHE A 114 14.35 -26.95 0.85
C PHE A 114 15.26 -27.62 -0.19
N PRO A 115 15.21 -28.96 -0.32
CA PRO A 115 15.70 -29.70 -1.48
C PRO A 115 14.51 -30.19 -2.33
N GLU A 116 14.23 -29.51 -3.44
CA GLU A 116 13.38 -29.97 -4.56
C GLU A 116 13.97 -29.33 -5.85
N PRO A 117 13.85 -29.95 -7.04
CA PRO A 117 14.52 -29.48 -8.24
C PRO A 117 14.10 -28.02 -8.54
N PRO A 118 15.04 -27.09 -8.76
CA PRO A 118 14.75 -25.68 -8.51
C PRO A 118 13.88 -25.14 -9.64
N ALA A 119 12.65 -24.77 -9.32
CA ALA A 119 12.08 -23.61 -10.00
C ALA A 119 13.10 -22.48 -9.79
N MET A 120 13.72 -22.01 -10.87
CA MET A 120 14.71 -20.93 -10.81
C MET A 120 14.09 -19.70 -10.14
N ILE A 121 12.80 -19.45 -10.41
CA ILE A 121 12.01 -18.43 -9.72
C ILE A 121 11.30 -19.04 -8.50
N PRO A 122 11.62 -18.60 -7.26
CA PRO A 122 10.93 -19.03 -6.06
C PRO A 122 9.41 -18.75 -6.10
N HIS A 123 8.62 -19.59 -5.44
CA HIS A 123 7.17 -19.40 -5.30
C HIS A 123 6.81 -18.33 -4.25
N LEU A 124 7.32 -17.11 -4.47
CA LEU A 124 7.09 -15.94 -3.63
C LEU A 124 6.30 -14.88 -4.41
N ILE A 125 5.29 -14.32 -3.77
CA ILE A 125 4.51 -13.20 -4.28
C ILE A 125 4.92 -11.96 -3.49
N HIS A 126 5.27 -10.89 -4.19
CA HIS A 126 5.57 -9.60 -3.60
C HIS A 126 4.58 -8.54 -4.07
N LEU A 127 3.88 -7.93 -3.11
CA LEU A 127 2.99 -6.79 -3.30
C LEU A 127 3.54 -5.63 -2.47
N THR A 128 3.30 -4.38 -2.88
CA THR A 128 3.66 -3.22 -2.06
C THR A 128 2.54 -2.20 -1.95
N ALA A 129 2.38 -1.64 -0.77
CA ALA A 129 1.43 -0.58 -0.46
C ALA A 129 1.99 0.29 0.68
N PRO A 130 1.50 1.52 0.91
CA PRO A 130 2.03 2.36 1.99
C PRO A 130 1.90 1.74 3.39
N THR A 131 0.93 0.84 3.58
CA THR A 131 0.71 0.10 4.83
C THR A 131 0.33 -1.35 4.51
N LYS A 132 0.42 -2.25 5.49
CA LYS A 132 -0.08 -3.63 5.37
C LYS A 132 -1.59 -3.74 5.12
N GLN A 133 -2.36 -2.68 5.41
CA GLN A 133 -3.81 -2.67 5.21
C GLN A 133 -4.12 -2.25 3.77
N LEU A 134 -4.40 -3.25 2.93
CA LEU A 134 -4.85 -3.03 1.56
C LEU A 134 -6.27 -2.45 1.54
N LEU A 135 -6.56 -1.63 0.53
CA LEU A 135 -7.93 -1.20 0.27
C LEU A 135 -8.78 -2.41 -0.11
N TRP A 136 -10.10 -2.33 0.12
CA TRP A 136 -11.00 -3.45 -0.16
C TRP A 136 -10.81 -4.04 -1.56
N GLU A 137 -10.74 -3.18 -2.59
CA GLU A 137 -10.52 -3.61 -3.98
C GLU A 137 -9.16 -4.28 -4.20
N GLU A 138 -8.10 -3.81 -3.54
CA GLU A 138 -6.74 -4.38 -3.61
C GLU A 138 -6.71 -5.74 -2.91
N GLY A 139 -7.39 -5.84 -1.76
CA GLY A 139 -7.59 -7.10 -1.05
C GLY A 139 -8.30 -8.15 -1.91
N ARG A 140 -9.35 -7.77 -2.66
CA ARG A 140 -10.03 -8.70 -3.58
C ARG A 140 -9.13 -9.19 -4.72
N ILE A 141 -8.27 -8.32 -5.25
CA ILE A 141 -7.29 -8.70 -6.28
C ILE A 141 -6.23 -9.63 -5.67
N CYS A 142 -5.74 -9.33 -4.47
CA CYS A 142 -4.83 -10.20 -3.71
C CYS A 142 -5.43 -11.58 -3.41
N ASP A 143 -6.69 -11.64 -2.94
CA ASP A 143 -7.41 -12.90 -2.70
C ASP A 143 -7.49 -13.76 -3.98
N ARG A 144 -7.74 -13.12 -5.13
CA ARG A 144 -7.75 -13.80 -6.42
C ARG A 144 -6.37 -14.33 -6.77
N LEU A 145 -5.33 -13.51 -6.61
CA LEU A 145 -3.94 -13.87 -6.87
C LEU A 145 -3.52 -15.10 -6.05
N GLN A 146 -3.80 -15.11 -4.75
CA GLN A 146 -3.49 -16.24 -3.86
C GLN A 146 -4.28 -17.52 -4.21
N ARG A 147 -5.53 -17.39 -4.66
CA ARG A 147 -6.32 -18.56 -5.13
C ARG A 147 -5.77 -19.17 -6.43
N LEU A 148 -5.21 -18.36 -7.32
CA LEU A 148 -4.63 -18.81 -8.59
C LEU A 148 -3.20 -19.35 -8.44
N LEU A 149 -2.52 -19.02 -7.34
CA LEU A 149 -1.17 -19.47 -7.03
C LEU A 149 -1.16 -20.21 -5.68
N PRO A 150 -1.84 -21.37 -5.59
CA PRO A 150 -1.88 -22.14 -4.35
C PRO A 150 -0.48 -22.58 -3.93
N GLY A 151 -0.18 -22.52 -2.63
CA GLY A 151 1.13 -22.89 -2.09
C GLY A 151 2.21 -21.80 -2.19
N TRP A 152 1.95 -20.70 -2.90
CA TRP A 152 2.88 -19.57 -2.93
C TRP A 152 2.81 -18.75 -1.64
N THR A 153 3.95 -18.26 -1.19
CA THR A 153 4.00 -17.37 -0.01
C THR A 153 3.82 -15.92 -0.46
N CYS A 154 2.82 -15.23 0.11
CA CYS A 154 2.51 -13.85 -0.24
C CYS A 154 3.02 -12.86 0.82
N TYR A 155 3.81 -11.88 0.36
CA TYR A 155 4.31 -10.77 1.16
C TYR A 155 3.70 -9.46 0.67
N VAL A 156 2.96 -8.79 1.56
CA VAL A 156 2.58 -7.39 1.39
C VAL A 156 3.62 -6.55 2.12
N TRP A 157 4.44 -5.82 1.39
CA TRP A 157 5.50 -4.95 1.92
C TRP A 157 4.97 -3.52 2.09
N ASP A 158 5.09 -3.00 3.32
CA ASP A 158 4.82 -1.60 3.60
C ASP A 158 6.07 -0.72 3.50
N ASP A 159 5.89 0.59 3.64
CA ASP A 159 7.00 1.55 3.53
C ASP A 159 8.11 1.25 4.55
N ALA A 160 7.78 0.77 5.76
CA ALA A 160 8.77 0.45 6.78
C ALA A 160 9.54 -0.83 6.45
N ASP A 161 8.88 -1.85 5.91
CA ASP A 161 9.58 -3.04 5.42
C ASP A 161 10.49 -2.71 4.24
N ASN A 162 10.04 -1.84 3.33
CA ASN A 162 10.83 -1.41 2.17
C ASN A 162 12.11 -0.69 2.61
N SER A 163 11.99 0.19 3.60
CA SER A 163 13.12 0.86 4.24
C SER A 163 14.09 -0.11 4.91
N GLU A 164 13.59 -1.12 5.62
CA GLU A 164 14.44 -2.17 6.23
C GLU A 164 15.13 -3.03 5.16
N LEU A 165 14.43 -3.39 4.09
CA LEU A 165 15.00 -4.15 2.99
C LEU A 165 16.15 -3.39 2.33
N MET A 166 15.96 -2.10 2.03
CA MET A 166 17.01 -1.26 1.46
C MET A 166 18.21 -1.15 2.39
N ARG A 167 18.01 -1.00 3.71
CA ARG A 167 19.11 -1.03 4.68
C ARG A 167 19.92 -2.33 4.69
N ARG A 168 19.29 -3.47 4.36
CA ARG A 168 19.97 -4.77 4.36
C ARG A 168 20.62 -5.11 3.02
N ALA A 169 19.90 -4.91 1.92
CA ALA A 169 20.32 -5.35 0.59
C ALA A 169 21.19 -4.31 -0.15
N PHE A 170 21.01 -3.03 0.19
CA PHE A 170 21.68 -1.89 -0.46
C PHE A 170 22.07 -0.82 0.59
N PRO A 171 22.86 -1.17 1.63
CA PRO A 171 23.24 -0.25 2.69
C PRO A 171 23.87 1.06 2.17
N GLU A 172 24.59 1.00 1.05
CA GLU A 172 25.20 2.13 0.35
C GLU A 172 24.18 3.17 -0.18
N PHE A 173 22.93 2.76 -0.42
CA PHE A 173 21.87 3.63 -0.90
C PHE A 173 20.79 3.91 0.14
N ALA A 174 20.81 3.25 1.30
CA ALA A 174 19.72 3.28 2.27
C ALA A 174 19.38 4.70 2.77
N GLU A 175 20.38 5.52 3.11
CA GLU A 175 20.15 6.90 3.55
C GLU A 175 19.56 7.77 2.43
N ARG A 176 20.02 7.57 1.20
CA ARG A 176 19.51 8.29 0.01
C ARG A 176 18.09 7.85 -0.30
N TYR A 177 17.80 6.55 -0.20
CA TYR A 177 16.48 5.98 -0.35
C TYR A 177 15.49 6.61 0.66
N GLU A 178 15.89 6.80 1.92
CA GLU A 178 15.03 7.46 2.90
C GLU A 178 14.65 8.88 2.53
N ARG A 179 15.57 9.63 1.90
CA ARG A 179 15.35 11.01 1.45
C ARG A 179 14.47 11.13 0.19
N ILE A 180 14.16 10.03 -0.50
CA ILE A 180 13.27 10.06 -1.67
C ILE A 180 11.89 10.59 -1.25
N ARG A 181 11.44 11.67 -1.91
CA ARG A 181 10.21 12.38 -1.55
C ARG A 181 8.94 11.67 -2.01
N PHE A 182 9.03 10.89 -3.08
CA PHE A 182 7.88 10.28 -3.74
C PHE A 182 7.78 8.80 -3.41
N GLY A 183 6.73 8.42 -2.67
CA GLY A 183 6.48 7.03 -2.28
C GLY A 183 6.37 6.06 -3.48
N VAL A 184 5.86 6.52 -4.63
CA VAL A 184 5.82 5.68 -5.83
C VAL A 184 7.21 5.35 -6.37
N MET A 185 8.16 6.29 -6.30
CA MET A 185 9.56 6.04 -6.69
C MET A 185 10.24 5.09 -5.70
N LYS A 186 9.96 5.25 -4.39
CA LYS A 186 10.40 4.28 -3.38
C LYS A 186 9.88 2.88 -3.71
N ALA A 187 8.59 2.75 -4.02
CA ALA A 187 7.96 1.48 -4.39
C ALA A 187 8.53 0.87 -5.69
N ASP A 188 8.84 1.69 -6.70
CA ASP A 188 9.49 1.25 -7.94
C ASP A 188 10.90 0.66 -7.69
N ILE A 189 11.67 1.26 -6.79
CA ILE A 189 12.99 0.75 -6.40
C ILE A 189 12.86 -0.51 -5.52
N ALA A 190 11.95 -0.49 -4.54
CA ALA A 190 11.74 -1.60 -3.61
C ALA A 190 11.33 -2.88 -4.34
N ARG A 191 10.49 -2.79 -5.37
CA ARG A 191 10.12 -3.97 -6.17
C ARG A 191 11.28 -4.62 -6.91
N CYS A 192 12.25 -3.82 -7.37
CA CYS A 192 13.50 -4.33 -7.92
C CYS A 192 14.35 -4.97 -6.81
N ALA A 193 14.35 -4.39 -5.61
CA ALA A 193 15.08 -4.92 -4.46
C ALA A 193 14.53 -6.27 -3.97
N TYR A 194 13.21 -6.51 -4.06
CA TYR A 194 12.63 -7.84 -3.76
C TYR A 194 13.24 -8.90 -4.69
N MET A 195 13.29 -8.61 -5.99
CA MET A 195 13.84 -9.54 -6.97
C MET A 195 15.32 -9.81 -6.72
N HIS A 196 16.10 -8.78 -6.38
CA HIS A 196 17.51 -8.97 -6.01
C HIS A 196 17.67 -9.83 -4.75
N ALA A 197 16.93 -9.54 -3.68
CA ALA A 197 17.15 -10.17 -2.37
C ALA A 197 16.48 -11.54 -2.21
N HIS A 198 15.35 -11.75 -2.88
CA HIS A 198 14.45 -12.89 -2.65
C HIS A 198 14.03 -13.62 -3.93
N GLY A 199 14.12 -12.96 -5.09
CA GLY A 199 13.53 -13.47 -6.33
C GLY A 199 12.00 -13.49 -6.23
N GLY A 200 11.38 -14.44 -6.93
CA GLY A 200 9.94 -14.62 -6.96
C GLY A 200 9.26 -13.75 -8.01
N PHE A 201 7.98 -13.43 -7.79
CA PHE A 201 7.22 -12.54 -8.66
C PHE A 201 6.69 -11.34 -7.91
N TYR A 202 6.92 -10.16 -8.48
CA TYR A 202 6.24 -8.94 -8.10
C TYR A 202 4.92 -8.79 -8.86
N PHE A 203 3.90 -8.28 -8.18
CA PHE A 203 2.66 -7.81 -8.79
C PHE A 203 2.23 -6.47 -8.16
N ASP A 204 1.77 -5.52 -8.97
CA ASP A 204 1.06 -4.36 -8.47
C ASP A 204 -0.24 -4.81 -7.77
N THR A 205 -0.69 -4.06 -6.75
CA THR A 205 -1.93 -4.37 -6.01
C THR A 205 -3.20 -4.25 -6.87
N ASP A 206 -3.08 -3.68 -8.07
CA ASP A 206 -4.11 -3.61 -9.09
C ASP A 206 -3.81 -4.50 -10.33
N TYR A 207 -2.92 -5.47 -10.18
CA TYR A 207 -2.63 -6.47 -11.20
C TYR A 207 -3.55 -7.69 -11.06
N LYS A 208 -4.45 -7.89 -12.01
CA LYS A 208 -5.43 -8.98 -11.99
C LYS A 208 -4.86 -10.20 -12.72
N LEU A 209 -4.42 -11.20 -11.95
CA LEU A 209 -4.06 -12.50 -12.51
C LEU A 209 -5.33 -13.23 -13.00
N LEU A 210 -5.27 -13.80 -14.19
CA LEU A 210 -6.40 -14.45 -14.88
C LEU A 210 -6.33 -15.97 -14.77
N ARG A 211 -5.12 -16.55 -14.86
CA ARG A 211 -4.81 -17.97 -14.71
C ARG A 211 -3.45 -18.16 -14.01
N PRO A 212 -3.13 -19.36 -13.49
CA PRO A 212 -1.82 -19.62 -12.88
C PRO A 212 -0.66 -19.32 -13.83
N LEU A 213 0.52 -19.02 -13.28
CA LEU A 213 1.75 -18.86 -14.07
C LEU A 213 2.16 -20.22 -14.66
N ASP A 214 2.52 -20.23 -15.94
CA ASP A 214 2.94 -21.44 -16.64
C ASP A 214 4.32 -21.93 -16.12
N ALA A 215 4.52 -23.25 -16.02
CA ALA A 215 5.79 -23.82 -15.54
C ALA A 215 7.00 -23.36 -16.37
N GLN A 216 6.81 -23.11 -17.67
CA GLN A 216 7.83 -22.55 -18.56
C GLN A 216 8.27 -21.13 -18.17
N VAL A 217 7.38 -20.35 -17.56
CA VAL A 217 7.71 -19.01 -17.03
C VAL A 217 8.49 -19.14 -15.73
N LEU A 218 8.11 -20.09 -14.87
CA LEU A 218 8.75 -20.32 -13.57
C LEU A 218 10.14 -20.96 -13.66
N SER A 219 10.46 -21.60 -14.79
CA SER A 219 11.78 -22.19 -15.05
C SER A 219 12.81 -21.20 -15.61
N GLN A 220 12.47 -19.92 -15.78
CA GLN A 220 13.39 -18.90 -16.31
C GLN A 220 14.21 -18.22 -15.21
N HIS A 221 15.36 -17.63 -15.55
CA HIS A 221 16.16 -16.85 -14.61
C HIS A 221 15.55 -15.47 -14.33
N CYS A 222 15.06 -14.80 -15.37
CA CYS A 222 14.41 -13.51 -15.26
C CYS A 222 13.30 -13.39 -16.30
N VAL A 223 12.16 -12.85 -15.90
CA VAL A 223 10.99 -12.65 -16.74
C VAL A 223 10.59 -11.19 -16.65
N LEU A 224 10.71 -10.48 -17.76
CA LEU A 224 10.36 -9.07 -17.90
C LEU A 224 9.22 -8.91 -18.90
N PRO A 225 7.95 -8.97 -18.44
CA PRO A 225 6.79 -8.81 -19.32
C PRO A 225 6.76 -7.48 -20.06
N VAL A 226 6.49 -7.54 -21.36
CA VAL A 226 6.43 -6.37 -22.25
C VAL A 226 5.07 -5.68 -22.10
N GLU A 227 5.06 -4.36 -21.95
CA GLU A 227 3.85 -3.52 -21.90
C GLU A 227 3.48 -2.99 -23.30
N GLU A 228 4.46 -2.69 -24.14
CA GLU A 228 4.29 -2.12 -25.49
C GLU A 228 5.44 -2.56 -26.41
N GLY A 229 5.16 -2.72 -27.70
CA GLY A 229 6.14 -3.19 -28.69
C GLY A 229 6.69 -4.58 -28.42
N ALA A 230 7.94 -4.78 -28.85
CA ALA A 230 8.74 -5.99 -28.64
C ALA A 230 10.23 -5.64 -28.59
N PRO A 231 11.10 -6.45 -27.95
CA PRO A 231 12.54 -6.18 -27.92
C PRO A 231 13.11 -5.91 -29.31
N GLY A 232 13.91 -4.86 -29.46
CA GLY A 232 14.47 -4.42 -30.73
C GLY A 232 13.59 -3.48 -31.57
N HIS A 233 12.34 -3.22 -31.17
CA HIS A 233 11.46 -2.23 -31.80
C HIS A 233 11.52 -0.86 -31.11
N GLU A 234 11.22 0.23 -31.84
CA GLU A 234 11.22 1.60 -31.31
C GLU A 234 10.18 1.83 -30.20
N ASP A 235 9.05 1.15 -30.27
CA ASP A 235 7.94 1.23 -29.31
C ASP A 235 8.11 0.29 -28.11
N PHE A 236 9.23 -0.44 -28.05
CA PHE A 236 9.51 -1.40 -26.99
C PHE A 236 9.44 -0.75 -25.61
N LYS A 237 8.68 -1.38 -24.71
CA LYS A 237 8.54 -0.93 -23.33
C LYS A 237 8.29 -2.11 -22.41
N ILE A 238 9.19 -2.30 -21.45
CA ILE A 238 9.06 -3.26 -20.36
C ILE A 238 8.03 -2.73 -19.36
N GLY A 239 7.11 -3.60 -18.94
CA GLY A 239 6.15 -3.30 -17.89
C GLY A 239 6.79 -3.33 -16.50
N ASN A 240 6.34 -2.45 -15.61
CA ASN A 240 6.83 -2.35 -14.24
C ASN A 240 5.79 -2.77 -13.18
N ALA A 241 4.70 -3.41 -13.62
CA ALA A 241 3.56 -3.81 -12.80
C ALA A 241 3.56 -5.31 -12.47
N VAL A 242 4.36 -6.11 -13.19
CA VAL A 242 4.56 -7.53 -12.98
C VAL A 242 5.89 -7.93 -13.60
N PHE A 243 6.68 -8.71 -12.87
CA PHE A 243 7.91 -9.37 -13.35
C PHE A 243 8.36 -10.36 -12.30
N GLY A 244 9.27 -11.26 -12.67
CA GLY A 244 9.83 -12.22 -11.73
C GLY A 244 11.25 -12.60 -12.08
N SER A 245 12.01 -13.08 -11.09
CA SER A 245 13.35 -13.62 -11.32
C SER A 245 13.77 -14.57 -10.22
N GLU A 246 14.86 -15.29 -10.45
CA GLU A 246 15.64 -15.89 -9.39
C GLU A 246 16.21 -14.80 -8.45
N PRO A 247 16.49 -15.14 -7.18
CA PRO A 247 17.23 -14.25 -6.29
C PRO A 247 18.62 -13.95 -6.84
N GLY A 248 19.05 -12.70 -6.76
CA GLY A 248 20.42 -12.31 -7.11
C GLY A 248 20.67 -12.07 -8.60
N HIS A 249 19.66 -12.19 -9.48
CA HIS A 249 19.85 -11.90 -10.91
C HIS A 249 20.49 -10.51 -11.12
N PRO A 250 21.62 -10.42 -11.86
CA PRO A 250 22.50 -9.22 -11.85
C PRO A 250 21.84 -7.95 -12.37
N PHE A 251 20.83 -8.10 -13.24
CA PHE A 251 20.03 -7.00 -13.78
C PHE A 251 19.48 -6.04 -12.70
N TRP A 252 18.97 -6.58 -11.58
CA TRP A 252 18.27 -5.76 -10.58
C TRP A 252 19.21 -4.85 -9.79
N ARG A 253 20.36 -5.39 -9.36
CA ARG A 253 21.38 -4.59 -8.68
C ARG A 253 21.90 -3.49 -9.61
N ALA A 254 22.24 -3.85 -10.85
CA ALA A 254 22.75 -2.90 -11.83
C ALA A 254 21.73 -1.78 -12.13
N PHE A 255 20.44 -2.11 -12.24
CA PHE A 255 19.40 -1.10 -12.46
C PHE A 255 19.21 -0.18 -11.24
N ILE A 256 19.21 -0.71 -10.01
CA ILE A 256 19.12 0.10 -8.79
C ILE A 256 20.33 1.03 -8.67
N GLU A 257 21.54 0.51 -8.88
CA GLU A 257 22.77 1.31 -8.90
C GLU A 257 22.70 2.41 -9.95
N HIS A 258 22.21 2.10 -11.16
CA HIS A 258 22.00 3.09 -12.22
C HIS A 258 21.04 4.20 -11.79
N ILE A 259 19.90 3.87 -11.17
CA ILE A 259 18.94 4.87 -10.66
C ILE A 259 19.66 5.84 -9.70
N PHE A 260 20.40 5.32 -8.72
CA PHE A 260 21.06 6.16 -7.73
C PHE A 260 22.26 6.94 -8.26
N THR A 261 23.02 6.39 -9.21
CA THR A 261 24.23 7.02 -9.73
C THR A 261 23.94 8.03 -10.85
N ALA A 262 23.04 7.69 -11.79
CA ALA A 262 22.76 8.53 -12.95
C ALA A 262 21.67 9.58 -12.69
N HIS A 263 20.74 9.33 -11.74
CA HIS A 263 19.53 10.15 -11.61
C HIS A 263 19.33 10.81 -10.23
N ALA A 264 20.13 10.48 -9.22
CA ALA A 264 20.03 11.06 -7.87
C ALA A 264 18.57 11.22 -7.38
N PRO A 265 17.82 10.11 -7.21
CA PRO A 265 16.36 10.12 -7.03
C PRO A 265 15.89 10.95 -5.82
N GLU A 266 16.74 11.09 -4.80
CA GLU A 266 16.47 11.90 -3.61
C GLU A 266 16.40 13.42 -3.88
N ALA A 267 17.01 13.88 -4.97
CA ALA A 267 17.00 15.29 -5.39
C ALA A 267 15.81 15.63 -6.30
N LEU A 268 15.03 14.62 -6.73
CA LEU A 268 13.95 14.82 -7.70
C LEU A 268 12.85 15.73 -7.16
N GLN A 269 12.44 16.70 -7.98
CA GLN A 269 11.38 17.67 -7.63
C GLN A 269 10.07 17.40 -8.36
N ASP A 270 10.12 16.80 -9.56
CA ASP A 270 8.93 16.58 -10.39
C ASP A 270 8.57 15.10 -10.49
N HIS A 271 7.44 14.73 -9.89
CA HIS A 271 6.89 13.38 -9.96
C HIS A 271 6.62 12.86 -11.40
N ARG A 272 6.55 13.75 -12.40
CA ARG A 272 6.35 13.36 -13.81
C ARG A 272 7.56 12.68 -14.43
N GLU A 273 8.73 12.85 -13.83
CA GLU A 273 9.99 12.23 -14.28
C GLU A 273 10.15 10.79 -13.77
N ILE A 274 9.43 10.41 -12.71
CA ILE A 274 9.52 9.07 -12.10
C ILE A 274 9.40 7.93 -13.12
N PRO A 275 8.44 7.94 -14.07
CA PRO A 275 8.34 6.88 -15.09
C PRO A 275 9.59 6.72 -15.96
N MET A 276 10.38 7.79 -16.12
CA MET A 276 11.62 7.83 -16.91
C MET A 276 12.85 7.37 -16.14
N ILE A 277 12.77 7.29 -14.80
CA ILE A 277 13.89 6.97 -13.91
C ILE A 277 13.70 5.57 -13.33
N SER A 278 12.72 5.41 -12.44
CA SER A 278 12.46 4.15 -11.72
C SER A 278 11.30 3.35 -12.33
N GLY A 279 10.50 3.99 -13.19
CA GLY A 279 9.34 3.37 -13.81
C GLY A 279 9.64 2.61 -15.11
N PRO A 280 8.60 2.21 -15.87
CA PRO A 280 8.74 1.33 -17.03
C PRO A 280 9.66 1.90 -18.13
N ARG A 281 9.67 3.22 -18.35
CA ARG A 281 10.54 3.83 -19.37
C ARG A 281 11.99 3.88 -18.92
N GLY A 282 12.25 4.12 -17.64
CA GLY A 282 13.60 4.04 -17.07
C GLY A 282 14.17 2.62 -17.17
N LEU A 283 13.38 1.63 -16.74
CA LEU A 283 13.70 0.21 -16.85
C LEU A 283 14.01 -0.21 -18.29
N THR A 284 13.16 0.20 -19.24
CA THR A 284 13.34 -0.08 -20.67
C THR A 284 14.61 0.56 -21.22
N ARG A 285 14.86 1.84 -20.89
CA ARG A 285 16.06 2.55 -21.37
C ARG A 285 17.33 1.92 -20.82
N PHE A 286 17.33 1.55 -19.55
CA PHE A 286 18.44 0.82 -18.94
C PHE A 286 18.69 -0.51 -19.66
N TYR A 287 17.64 -1.30 -19.89
CA TYR A 287 17.78 -2.54 -20.64
C TYR A 287 18.26 -2.32 -22.08
N ASN A 288 17.75 -1.33 -22.81
CA ASN A 288 18.21 -1.07 -24.19
C ASN A 288 19.69 -0.66 -24.24
N ALA A 289 20.19 0.02 -23.21
CA ALA A 289 21.59 0.45 -23.13
C ALA A 289 22.55 -0.65 -22.63
N HIS A 290 22.08 -1.54 -21.77
CA HIS A 290 22.94 -2.50 -21.04
C HIS A 290 22.52 -3.97 -21.22
N GLY A 291 21.46 -4.24 -21.98
CA GLY A 291 20.80 -5.54 -22.07
C GLY A 291 21.72 -6.67 -22.53
N SER A 292 22.71 -6.38 -23.37
CA SER A 292 23.71 -7.36 -23.82
C SER A 292 24.62 -7.88 -22.70
N GLN A 293 24.64 -7.23 -21.53
CA GLN A 293 25.40 -7.64 -20.36
C GLN A 293 24.66 -8.69 -19.52
N PHE A 294 23.37 -8.91 -19.78
CA PHE A 294 22.53 -9.80 -19.01
C PHE A 294 22.04 -10.95 -19.90
N ALA A 295 22.35 -12.18 -19.49
CA ALA A 295 21.82 -13.38 -20.11
C ALA A 295 20.44 -13.73 -19.50
N ASP A 296 19.75 -14.69 -20.14
CA ASP A 296 18.62 -15.41 -19.54
C ASP A 296 17.40 -14.58 -19.10
N ILE A 297 17.20 -13.44 -19.77
CA ILE A 297 15.97 -12.63 -19.64
C ILE A 297 14.94 -13.07 -20.68
N LEU A 298 13.85 -13.66 -20.21
CA LEU A 298 12.66 -13.94 -21.03
C LEU A 298 11.78 -12.69 -21.14
N PHE A 299 11.36 -12.39 -22.37
CA PHE A 299 10.29 -11.45 -22.68
C PHE A 299 9.05 -12.22 -23.17
N PRO A 300 8.08 -12.53 -22.30
CA PRO A 300 6.84 -13.17 -22.73
C PRO A 300 6.09 -12.31 -23.76
N PRO A 301 5.23 -12.92 -24.59
CA PRO A 301 4.35 -12.17 -25.48
C PRO A 301 3.58 -11.09 -24.71
N ARG A 302 3.57 -9.85 -25.22
CA ARG A 302 2.92 -8.70 -24.57
C ARG A 302 1.52 -9.03 -24.06
N ASP A 303 0.69 -9.61 -24.91
CA ASP A 303 -0.72 -9.90 -24.60
C ASP A 303 -0.92 -10.98 -23.53
N ALA A 304 0.14 -11.70 -23.13
CA ALA A 304 0.08 -12.61 -21.99
C ALA A 304 -0.02 -11.83 -20.65
N PHE A 305 0.67 -10.71 -20.49
CA PHE A 305 0.72 -9.98 -19.21
C PHE A 305 0.20 -8.55 -19.29
N HIS A 306 0.19 -7.94 -20.47
CA HIS A 306 -0.33 -6.60 -20.73
C HIS A 306 -1.28 -6.58 -21.95
N PRO A 307 -2.34 -7.40 -21.96
CA PRO A 307 -3.33 -7.35 -23.03
C PRO A 307 -4.05 -6.00 -23.06
N ASP A 308 -4.46 -5.59 -24.26
CA ASP A 308 -5.25 -4.37 -24.42
C ASP A 308 -6.53 -4.44 -23.61
N ARG A 309 -6.78 -3.40 -22.81
CA ARG A 309 -7.99 -3.28 -22.01
C ARG A 309 -9.18 -2.88 -22.88
N THR A 310 -10.32 -3.53 -22.65
CA THR A 310 -11.61 -3.24 -23.30
C THR A 310 -12.65 -2.77 -22.30
N TRP A 311 -13.82 -2.33 -22.78
CA TRP A 311 -14.97 -1.96 -21.95
C TRP A 311 -14.60 -1.03 -20.79
N PHE A 312 -13.95 0.10 -21.10
CA PHE A 312 -13.47 1.09 -20.11
C PHE A 312 -12.48 0.55 -19.05
N GLY A 313 -11.82 -0.58 -19.31
CA GLY A 313 -10.89 -1.22 -18.40
C GLY A 313 -11.50 -2.32 -17.54
N LEU A 314 -12.66 -2.85 -17.94
CA LEU A 314 -13.32 -3.99 -17.29
C LEU A 314 -13.02 -5.34 -17.99
N GLY A 315 -12.59 -5.30 -19.26
CA GLY A 315 -12.20 -6.48 -20.03
C GLY A 315 -10.78 -6.37 -20.61
N HIS A 316 -10.35 -7.41 -21.31
CA HIS A 316 -9.06 -7.45 -22.03
C HIS A 316 -9.19 -8.17 -23.39
N ARG A 317 -8.24 -7.95 -24.32
CA ARG A 317 -8.18 -8.58 -25.66
C ARG A 317 -7.17 -9.71 -25.81
N GLY A 318 -6.43 -10.08 -24.76
CA GLY A 318 -5.41 -11.15 -24.86
C GLY A 318 -5.92 -12.58 -25.04
N GLY A 319 -7.21 -12.80 -25.28
CA GLY A 319 -7.78 -14.13 -25.55
C GLY A 319 -7.36 -15.19 -24.55
N LYS A 320 -7.00 -16.39 -25.05
CA LYS A 320 -6.56 -17.54 -24.23
C LYS A 320 -5.12 -17.40 -23.71
N ILE A 321 -4.29 -16.55 -24.31
CA ILE A 321 -2.88 -16.40 -23.92
C ILE A 321 -2.72 -15.52 -22.68
N ALA A 322 -3.69 -14.65 -22.40
CA ALA A 322 -3.69 -13.75 -21.25
C ALA A 322 -3.55 -14.51 -19.92
N VAL A 323 -2.40 -14.33 -19.27
CA VAL A 323 -2.07 -14.78 -17.92
C VAL A 323 -2.56 -13.77 -16.89
N GLY A 324 -2.42 -12.48 -17.19
CA GLY A 324 -2.80 -11.39 -16.29
C GLY A 324 -3.12 -10.09 -17.01
N SER A 325 -3.66 -9.13 -16.27
CA SER A 325 -4.00 -7.80 -16.78
C SER A 325 -3.76 -6.73 -15.71
N HIS A 326 -2.92 -5.76 -16.03
CA HIS A 326 -2.73 -4.56 -15.21
C HIS A 326 -3.96 -3.63 -15.33
N LEU A 327 -4.63 -3.32 -14.21
CA LEU A 327 -5.86 -2.51 -14.23
C LEU A 327 -5.58 -0.99 -14.29
N CYS A 328 -4.34 -0.56 -14.07
CA CYS A 328 -3.85 0.82 -14.10
C CYS A 328 -4.78 1.80 -13.38
N TRP A 329 -4.98 1.60 -12.08
CA TRP A 329 -5.76 2.51 -11.23
C TRP A 329 -5.02 3.84 -11.00
N ALA A 330 -3.69 3.84 -11.19
CA ALA A 330 -2.81 5.02 -11.16
C ALA A 330 -3.06 5.88 -9.91
N SER A 331 -3.26 5.26 -8.76
CA SER A 331 -3.75 5.86 -7.51
C SER A 331 -2.94 7.09 -7.05
N TRP A 332 -1.65 7.13 -7.38
CA TRP A 332 -0.70 8.19 -7.04
C TRP A 332 -0.76 9.43 -7.94
N ARG A 333 -1.41 9.39 -9.11
CA ARG A 333 -1.50 10.54 -10.02
C ARG A 333 -2.66 11.46 -9.64
N GLY A 334 -2.42 12.78 -9.72
CA GLY A 334 -3.47 13.80 -9.67
C GLY A 334 -4.54 13.56 -10.74
N LYS A 335 -5.81 13.67 -10.34
CA LYS A 335 -6.98 13.46 -11.22
C LYS A 335 -8.01 14.56 -11.02
N SER A 336 -8.69 14.96 -12.08
CA SER A 336 -9.88 15.81 -11.98
C SER A 336 -10.99 15.10 -11.18
N PRO A 337 -11.94 15.84 -10.56
CA PRO A 337 -13.02 15.23 -9.77
C PRO A 337 -13.81 14.15 -10.53
N ARG A 338 -14.17 14.42 -11.80
CA ARG A 338 -14.84 13.44 -12.68
C ARG A 338 -14.00 12.18 -12.89
N ARG A 339 -12.69 12.33 -13.08
CA ARG A 339 -11.76 11.20 -13.26
C ARG A 339 -11.53 10.44 -11.96
N LYS A 340 -11.60 11.09 -10.80
CA LYS A 340 -11.56 10.43 -9.49
C LYS A 340 -12.79 9.53 -9.29
N LEU A 341 -14.00 10.04 -9.55
CA LEU A 341 -15.24 9.28 -9.40
C LEU A 341 -15.30 8.08 -10.35
N THR A 342 -15.03 8.30 -11.64
CA THR A 342 -15.00 7.21 -12.63
C THR A 342 -13.96 6.15 -12.31
N ASN A 343 -12.77 6.55 -11.83
CA ASN A 343 -11.76 5.61 -11.36
C ASN A 343 -12.23 4.83 -10.13
N TYR A 344 -12.84 5.50 -9.15
CA TYR A 344 -13.39 4.84 -7.96
C TYR A 344 -14.41 3.76 -8.33
N LEU A 345 -15.39 4.08 -9.18
CA LEU A 345 -16.40 3.12 -9.63
C LEU A 345 -15.75 1.95 -10.38
N ARG A 346 -14.82 2.23 -11.30
CA ARG A 346 -14.10 1.20 -12.05
C ARG A 346 -13.29 0.27 -11.13
N ARG A 347 -12.65 0.80 -10.09
CA ARG A 347 -11.91 0.00 -9.09
C ARG A 347 -12.84 -0.98 -8.39
N LYS A 348 -14.01 -0.51 -7.95
CA LYS A 348 -15.01 -1.37 -7.32
C LYS A 348 -15.51 -2.44 -8.28
N LEU A 349 -15.89 -2.08 -9.49
CA LEU A 349 -16.37 -3.04 -10.50
C LEU A 349 -15.33 -4.10 -10.84
N ASN A 350 -14.06 -3.73 -11.00
CA ASN A 350 -12.98 -4.68 -11.31
C ASN A 350 -12.66 -5.66 -10.17
N ALA A 351 -12.95 -5.27 -8.93
CA ALA A 351 -12.73 -6.08 -7.74
C ALA A 351 -13.93 -6.99 -7.38
N VAL A 352 -15.10 -6.74 -7.97
CA VAL A 352 -16.23 -7.67 -7.84
C VAL A 352 -15.89 -8.95 -8.62
N PRO A 353 -16.00 -10.13 -8.00
CA PRO A 353 -15.92 -11.38 -8.73
C PRO A 353 -17.10 -11.43 -9.72
N ILE A 354 -16.79 -11.55 -11.01
CA ILE A 354 -17.77 -11.99 -12.01
C ILE A 354 -17.81 -13.51 -11.96
#